data_AF-A0A6A6KMP9-F1
#
_entry.id   AF-A0A6A6KMP9-F1
#
_cell.length_a   1.000
_cell.length_b   1.000
_cell.length_c   1.000
_cell.angle_alpha   90.00
_cell.angle_beta   90.00
_cell.angle_gamma   90.00
#
_symmetry.space_group_name_H-M   'P 1'
#
loop_
_entity.id
_entity.type
_entity.pdbx_description
1 polymer ?
#
loop_
_entity_poly.entity_id
_entity_poly.type
_entity_poly.pdbx_seq_one_letter_code
_entity_poly.pdbx_strand_id
1 'polypeptide(L)'
;MMEKIAFKQSRVHQVFMQSHLQNFIENINLLNSNEQVTLVIADISVGWALEVAGKMGIQRAAFVPNGVGNLAMIPHNPMLIEAGIIDDYGIPMKDEFICLSNEIPAWNTNELFNNLQQAQFNELALGLETLGQPFLWVVQFLRMECLWNFSDGFLNRVGKYGKIVEWAPQEKVLAHPSTACFFTHCGWNSTMKGLNMGVPFLCWPYCADQFHNRSYICETWKVGLGLIPDDNGIVNRHEIKTKLEKLVYDKDIQANSLKLKEMARKSTSEGGSSFKNFIRFVEQINL
;
A
#
# COMPACT_ATOMS: atom_id res chain seq x y z
N MET A 1 21.08 13.04 7.47
CA MET A 1 20.15 11.89 7.54
C MET A 1 19.35 11.73 6.24
N MET A 2 18.80 12.81 5.64
CA MET A 2 18.03 12.71 4.38
C MET A 2 18.84 12.30 3.14
N GLU A 3 20.14 12.62 3.03
CA GLU A 3 20.98 12.22 1.88
C GLU A 3 21.18 10.70 1.73
N LYS A 4 20.90 9.91 2.78
CA LYS A 4 21.06 8.43 2.73
C LYS A 4 19.76 7.69 2.44
N ILE A 5 18.64 8.39 2.28
CA ILE A 5 17.29 7.82 2.20
C ILE A 5 16.79 7.67 0.75
N ALA A 6 17.45 8.30 -0.22
CA ALA A 6 17.02 8.21 -1.62
C ALA A 6 17.26 6.80 -2.18
N PHE A 7 16.18 6.12 -2.58
CA PHE A 7 16.24 4.94 -3.42
C PHE A 7 17.04 5.30 -4.68
N LYS A 8 18.08 4.52 -5.03
CA LYS A 8 18.91 4.78 -6.22
C LYS A 8 18.09 4.54 -7.49
N GLN A 9 17.31 5.52 -7.91
CA GLN A 9 16.93 5.67 -9.31
C GLN A 9 18.23 5.79 -10.13
N SER A 10 18.21 5.37 -11.40
CA SER A 10 19.44 5.36 -12.21
C SER A 10 20.14 6.74 -12.13
N ARG A 11 21.45 6.74 -11.93
CA ARG A 11 22.24 7.98 -11.72
C ARG A 11 22.02 9.01 -12.84
N VAL A 12 21.78 8.52 -14.06
CA VAL A 12 21.42 9.32 -15.24
C VAL A 12 20.05 9.97 -15.08
N HIS A 13 19.03 9.21 -14.64
CA HIS A 13 17.69 9.75 -14.39
C HIS A 13 17.72 10.80 -13.27
N GLN A 14 18.46 10.56 -12.19
CA GLN A 14 18.58 11.53 -11.11
C GLN A 14 19.24 12.84 -11.55
N VAL A 15 20.40 12.79 -12.22
CA VAL A 15 21.09 14.01 -12.68
C VAL A 15 20.24 14.79 -13.68
N PHE A 16 19.59 14.09 -14.60
CA PHE A 16 18.72 14.72 -15.58
C PHE A 16 17.49 15.36 -14.93
N MET A 17 16.80 14.64 -14.03
CA MET A 17 15.60 15.16 -13.38
C MET A 17 15.90 16.31 -12.40
N GLN A 18 17.06 16.27 -11.72
CA GLN A 18 17.50 17.35 -10.83
C GLN A 18 17.65 18.68 -11.57
N SER A 19 18.32 18.70 -12.72
CA SER A 19 18.51 19.93 -13.51
C SER A 19 17.18 20.45 -14.08
N HIS A 20 16.28 19.56 -14.50
CA HIS A 20 14.96 19.94 -14.98
C HIS A 20 14.10 20.56 -13.88
N LEU A 21 14.11 19.99 -12.66
CA LEU A 21 13.39 20.56 -11.54
C LEU A 21 13.93 21.94 -11.16
N GLN A 22 15.26 22.09 -11.11
CA GLN A 22 15.88 23.38 -10.83
C GLN A 22 15.46 24.44 -11.86
N ASN A 23 15.63 24.15 -13.16
CA ASN A 23 15.24 25.05 -14.23
C ASN A 23 13.74 25.38 -14.19
N PHE A 24 12.90 24.40 -13.85
CA PHE A 24 11.46 24.61 -13.72
C PHE A 24 11.11 25.60 -12.61
N ILE A 25 11.72 25.46 -11.42
CA ILE A 25 11.53 26.38 -10.29
C ILE A 25 12.04 27.78 -10.66
N GLU A 26 13.24 27.88 -11.24
CA GLU A 26 13.80 29.17 -11.69
C GLU A 26 12.89 29.86 -12.70
N ASN A 27 12.35 29.12 -13.67
CA ASN A 27 11.42 29.68 -14.66
C ASN A 27 10.11 30.17 -14.03
N ILE A 28 9.51 29.43 -13.09
CA ILE A 28 8.32 29.88 -12.36
C ILE A 28 8.62 31.20 -11.63
N ASN A 29 9.74 31.23 -10.92
CA ASN A 29 10.16 32.38 -10.13
C ASN A 29 10.47 33.61 -11.00
N LEU A 30 11.02 33.41 -12.20
CA LEU A 30 11.26 34.48 -13.17
C LEU A 30 9.95 35.03 -13.76
N LEU A 31 8.97 34.16 -14.02
CA LEU A 31 7.70 34.56 -14.64
C LEU A 31 6.74 35.23 -13.65
N ASN A 32 6.81 34.91 -12.35
CA ASN A 32 5.88 35.38 -11.34
C ASN A 32 6.60 36.00 -10.13
N SER A 33 7.07 37.25 -10.25
CA SER A 33 7.79 37.95 -9.17
C SER A 33 7.00 38.06 -7.85
N ASN A 34 5.67 38.01 -7.90
CA ASN A 34 4.80 38.09 -6.73
C ASN A 34 4.46 36.71 -6.11
N GLU A 35 4.69 35.62 -6.83
CA GLU A 35 4.36 34.25 -6.40
C GLU A 35 5.58 33.34 -6.63
N GLN A 36 6.52 33.41 -5.69
CA GLN A 36 7.73 32.59 -5.69
C GLN A 36 7.45 31.22 -5.06
N VAL A 37 8.13 30.18 -5.56
CA VAL A 37 8.13 28.87 -4.91
C VAL A 37 8.90 28.96 -3.59
N THR A 38 8.18 28.87 -2.47
CA THR A 38 8.75 28.96 -1.11
C THR A 38 8.90 27.61 -0.41
N LEU A 39 8.19 26.58 -0.89
CA LEU A 39 8.18 25.24 -0.32
C LEU A 39 8.16 24.17 -1.42
N VAL A 40 8.99 23.15 -1.27
CA VAL A 40 8.88 21.89 -2.03
C VAL A 40 8.44 20.77 -1.10
N ILE A 41 7.26 20.21 -1.38
CA ILE A 41 6.78 18.97 -0.78
C ILE A 41 7.05 17.84 -1.78
N ALA A 42 7.83 16.84 -1.38
CA ALA A 42 8.17 15.74 -2.27
C ALA A 42 8.07 14.39 -1.56
N ASP A 43 7.72 13.37 -2.34
CA ASP A 43 7.77 11.98 -1.90
C ASP A 43 9.20 11.60 -1.49
N ILE A 44 9.35 10.85 -0.40
CA ILE A 44 10.65 10.42 0.12
C ILE A 44 11.44 9.57 -0.88
N SER A 45 10.77 8.84 -1.77
CA SER A 45 11.40 8.09 -2.87
C SER A 45 12.04 9.02 -3.93
N VAL A 46 11.63 10.28 -3.96
CA VAL A 46 12.17 11.35 -4.80
C VAL A 46 12.98 12.34 -3.95
N GLY A 47 13.73 11.81 -2.98
CA GLY A 47 14.52 12.61 -2.02
C GLY A 47 15.49 13.60 -2.67
N TRP A 48 15.95 13.34 -3.91
CA TRP A 48 16.76 14.27 -4.68
C TRP A 48 16.06 15.61 -4.96
N ALA A 49 14.73 15.65 -5.02
CA ALA A 49 13.99 16.90 -5.19
C ALA A 49 14.13 17.81 -3.96
N LEU A 50 14.17 17.20 -2.77
CA LEU A 50 14.45 17.91 -1.51
C LEU A 50 15.90 18.40 -1.44
N GLU A 51 16.84 17.71 -2.08
CA GLU A 51 18.22 18.18 -2.19
C GLU A 51 18.34 19.39 -3.12
N VAL A 52 17.67 19.36 -4.28
CA VAL A 52 17.61 20.50 -5.22
C VAL A 52 17.01 21.72 -4.54
N ALA A 53 15.83 21.57 -3.92
CA ALA A 53 15.19 22.65 -3.17
C ALA A 53 16.10 23.22 -2.07
N GLY A 54 16.83 22.34 -1.37
CA GLY A 54 17.78 22.73 -0.33
C GLY A 54 18.95 23.56 -0.85
N LYS A 55 19.51 23.20 -2.01
CA LYS A 55 20.56 23.98 -2.69
C LYS A 55 20.07 25.36 -3.13
N MET A 56 18.78 25.48 -3.43
CA MET A 56 18.12 26.73 -3.81
C MET A 56 17.66 27.57 -2.60
N GLY A 57 17.86 27.10 -1.36
CA GLY A 57 17.42 27.80 -0.15
C GLY A 57 15.90 27.76 0.08
N ILE A 58 15.17 26.87 -0.62
CA ILE A 58 13.72 26.74 -0.53
C ILE A 58 13.35 25.81 0.64
N GLN A 59 12.24 26.09 1.34
CA GLN A 59 11.74 25.22 2.42
C GLN A 59 11.36 23.84 1.88
N ARG A 60 11.41 22.82 2.73
CA ARG A 60 11.28 21.41 2.31
C ARG A 60 10.40 20.63 3.27
N ALA A 61 9.53 19.79 2.72
CA ALA A 61 8.80 18.78 3.47
C ALA A 61 8.83 17.45 2.72
N ALA A 62 9.21 16.38 3.43
CA ALA A 62 9.13 15.03 2.90
C ALA A 62 7.73 14.45 3.15
N PHE A 63 7.17 13.77 2.16
CA PHE A 63 5.93 13.02 2.26
C PHE A 63 6.20 11.53 2.09
N VAL A 64 5.56 10.69 2.91
CA VAL A 64 5.73 9.25 2.89
C VAL A 64 4.37 8.61 2.57
N PRO A 65 4.18 8.03 1.38
CA PRO A 65 2.87 7.50 0.95
C PRO A 65 2.61 6.07 1.46
N ASN A 66 3.58 5.45 2.13
CA ASN A 66 3.54 4.06 2.60
C ASN A 66 3.39 3.95 4.12
N GLY A 67 3.21 2.72 4.60
CA GLY A 67 3.06 2.45 6.03
C GLY A 67 4.31 2.76 6.84
N VAL A 68 4.11 3.12 8.11
CA VAL A 68 5.19 3.50 9.04
C VAL A 68 6.27 2.43 9.21
N GLY A 69 5.91 1.16 9.05
CA GLY A 69 6.88 0.06 9.05
C GLY A 69 7.91 0.17 7.94
N ASN A 70 7.48 0.53 6.72
CA ASN A 70 8.42 0.72 5.60
C ASN A 70 9.32 1.93 5.83
N LEU A 71 8.79 3.02 6.42
CA LEU A 71 9.60 4.17 6.82
C LEU A 71 10.69 3.77 7.83
N ALA A 72 10.38 2.88 8.77
CA ALA A 72 11.33 2.38 9.75
C ALA A 72 12.43 1.48 9.12
N MET A 73 12.15 0.79 8.01
CA MET A 73 13.13 -0.02 7.28
C MET A 73 14.18 0.79 6.57
N ILE A 74 13.78 1.88 5.91
CA ILE A 74 14.66 2.75 5.12
C ILE A 74 16.01 3.06 5.80
N PRO A 75 16.08 3.53 7.07
CA PRO A 75 17.36 3.84 7.71
C PRO A 75 18.22 2.61 8.00
N HIS A 76 17.65 1.40 8.03
CA HIS A 76 18.35 0.15 8.28
C HIS A 76 18.87 -0.51 7.00
N ASN A 77 18.39 -0.10 5.82
CA ASN A 77 18.84 -0.66 4.53
C ASN A 77 20.37 -0.76 4.39
N PRO A 78 21.19 0.24 4.74
CA PRO A 78 22.65 0.11 4.64
C PRO A 78 23.22 -1.03 5.49
N MET A 79 22.67 -1.24 6.69
CA MET A 79 23.10 -2.34 7.58
C MET A 79 22.67 -3.70 7.04
N LEU A 80 21.47 -3.78 6.43
CA LEU A 80 20.98 -5.00 5.79
C LEU A 80 21.82 -5.37 4.56
N ILE A 81 22.28 -4.37 3.80
CA ILE A 81 23.22 -4.56 2.68
C ILE A 81 24.58 -5.04 3.20
N GLU A 82 25.12 -4.38 4.23
CA GLU A 82 26.41 -4.77 4.83
C GLU A 82 26.37 -6.18 5.44
N ALA A 83 25.23 -6.58 6.01
CA ALA A 83 25.00 -7.93 6.53
C ALA A 83 24.78 -9.00 5.42
N GLY A 84 24.71 -8.58 4.15
CA GLY A 84 24.41 -9.45 3.02
C GLY A 84 23.04 -10.10 3.14
N ILE A 85 22.07 -9.42 3.74
CA ILE A 85 20.68 -9.85 3.84
C ILE A 85 19.93 -9.44 2.57
N ILE A 86 20.21 -8.22 2.07
CA ILE A 86 19.72 -7.69 0.80
C ILE A 86 20.90 -7.14 -0.02
N ASP A 87 20.74 -7.03 -1.34
CA ASP A 87 21.72 -6.40 -2.22
C ASP A 87 21.48 -4.88 -2.38
N ASP A 88 22.33 -4.21 -3.17
CA ASP A 88 22.24 -2.78 -3.46
C ASP A 88 20.94 -2.36 -4.19
N TYR A 89 20.17 -3.33 -4.68
CA TYR A 89 18.87 -3.14 -5.33
C TYR A 89 17.70 -3.44 -4.37
N GLY A 90 17.99 -3.85 -3.14
CA GLY A 90 16.99 -4.25 -2.15
C GLY A 90 16.42 -5.65 -2.38
N ILE A 91 17.07 -6.47 -3.21
CA ILE A 91 16.70 -7.86 -3.46
C ILE A 91 17.35 -8.73 -2.36
N PRO A 92 16.64 -9.69 -1.76
CA PRO A 92 17.24 -10.54 -0.75
C PRO A 92 18.33 -11.41 -1.30
N MET A 93 19.29 -11.66 -0.42
CA MET A 93 20.37 -12.61 -0.64
C MET A 93 20.24 -13.84 0.27
N LYS A 94 19.36 -13.79 1.30
CA LYS A 94 19.13 -14.86 2.28
C LYS A 94 17.65 -14.96 2.63
N ASP A 95 17.20 -16.15 3.05
CA ASP A 95 15.86 -16.40 3.60
C ASP A 95 15.89 -16.26 5.13
N GLU A 96 15.68 -15.03 5.62
CA GLU A 96 15.79 -14.68 7.04
C GLU A 96 14.69 -13.68 7.44
N PHE A 97 14.34 -13.66 8.73
CA PHE A 97 13.43 -12.67 9.28
C PHE A 97 14.17 -11.40 9.68
N ILE A 98 13.67 -10.24 9.25
CA ILE A 98 14.18 -8.94 9.66
C ILE A 98 13.27 -8.37 10.74
N CYS A 99 13.81 -8.21 11.95
CA CYS A 99 13.11 -7.62 13.10
C CYS A 99 13.78 -6.29 13.46
N LEU A 100 13.08 -5.16 13.28
CA LEU A 100 13.60 -3.85 13.66
C LEU A 100 13.30 -3.48 15.11
N SER A 101 12.13 -3.89 15.63
CA SER A 101 11.72 -3.67 17.00
C SER A 101 10.56 -4.61 17.36
N ASN A 102 10.24 -4.72 18.65
CA ASN A 102 9.12 -5.53 19.12
C ASN A 102 7.73 -4.95 18.73
N GLU A 103 7.68 -3.67 18.34
CA GLU A 103 6.43 -2.97 17.98
C GLU A 103 6.12 -3.05 16.47
N ILE A 104 7.10 -3.49 15.68
CA ILE A 104 7.05 -3.55 14.23
C ILE A 104 7.10 -5.03 13.81
N PRO A 105 6.07 -5.55 13.11
CA PRO A 105 6.08 -6.94 12.65
C PRO A 105 7.34 -7.32 11.85
N ALA A 106 7.84 -8.53 12.03
CA ALA A 106 9.00 -9.01 11.28
C ALA A 106 8.71 -9.06 9.78
N TRP A 107 9.73 -8.80 8.95
CA TRP A 107 9.68 -9.03 7.50
C TRP A 107 10.28 -10.39 7.17
N ASN A 108 9.68 -11.14 6.25
CA ASN A 108 10.37 -12.24 5.59
C ASN A 108 10.98 -11.75 4.27
N THR A 109 12.18 -12.21 3.95
CA THR A 109 12.90 -11.76 2.75
C THR A 109 12.30 -12.29 1.44
N ASN A 110 11.73 -13.49 1.39
CA ASN A 110 11.13 -14.07 0.17
C ASN A 110 9.85 -13.34 -0.31
N GLU A 111 9.37 -12.35 0.46
CA GLU A 111 8.13 -11.61 0.23
C GLU A 111 8.28 -10.40 -0.72
N LEU A 112 9.38 -10.31 -1.49
CA LEU A 112 9.66 -9.10 -2.27
C LEU A 112 9.01 -9.04 -3.65
N PHE A 113 8.72 -10.17 -4.31
CA PHE A 113 8.05 -10.18 -5.61
C PHE A 113 7.25 -11.45 -5.87
N ASN A 114 5.91 -11.35 -5.88
CA ASN A 114 5.02 -12.40 -6.39
C ASN A 114 4.21 -11.87 -7.58
N ASN A 115 4.50 -12.40 -8.77
CA ASN A 115 3.67 -12.17 -9.95
C ASN A 115 2.43 -13.06 -9.87
N LEU A 116 1.23 -12.45 -9.94
CA LEU A 116 0.00 -13.21 -10.11
C LEU A 116 0.10 -13.97 -11.43
N GLN A 117 -0.04 -15.30 -11.39
CA GLN A 117 -0.03 -16.16 -12.58
C GLN A 117 -1.46 -16.50 -13.01
N GLN A 118 -1.65 -16.94 -14.26
CA GLN A 118 -2.97 -17.35 -14.76
C GLN A 118 -3.61 -18.46 -13.90
N ALA A 119 -2.79 -19.40 -13.38
CA ALA A 119 -3.26 -20.41 -12.44
C ALA A 119 -3.86 -19.76 -11.18
N GLN A 120 -3.21 -18.74 -10.64
CA GLN A 120 -3.63 -18.06 -9.43
C GLN A 120 -4.90 -17.21 -9.63
N PHE A 121 -5.04 -16.59 -10.80
CA PHE A 121 -6.25 -15.92 -11.25
C PHE A 121 -7.43 -16.90 -11.37
N ASN A 122 -7.18 -18.10 -11.93
CA ASN A 122 -8.20 -19.14 -12.05
C ASN A 122 -8.68 -19.63 -10.68
N GLU A 123 -7.76 -19.85 -9.72
CA GLU A 123 -8.13 -20.23 -8.35
C GLU A 123 -8.99 -19.16 -7.67
N LEU A 124 -8.68 -17.87 -7.86
CA LEU A 124 -9.52 -16.78 -7.35
C LEU A 124 -10.91 -16.77 -7.98
N ALA A 125 -10.99 -16.87 -9.31
CA ALA A 125 -12.28 -16.90 -10.01
C ALA A 125 -13.14 -18.07 -9.53
N LEU A 126 -12.56 -19.26 -9.40
CA LEU A 126 -13.26 -20.47 -8.96
C LEU A 126 -13.61 -20.41 -7.47
N GLY A 127 -12.80 -19.77 -6.64
CA GLY A 127 -13.10 -19.48 -5.24
C GLY A 127 -14.33 -18.58 -5.09
N LEU A 128 -14.38 -17.49 -5.84
CA LEU A 128 -15.53 -16.57 -5.86
C LEU A 128 -16.80 -17.23 -6.42
N GLU A 129 -16.66 -18.03 -7.47
CA GLU A 129 -17.77 -18.79 -8.05
C GLU A 129 -18.36 -19.77 -7.02
N THR A 130 -17.50 -20.57 -6.37
CA THR A 130 -17.90 -21.60 -5.39
C THR A 130 -18.43 -21.00 -4.10
N LEU A 131 -17.95 -19.80 -3.72
CA LEU A 131 -18.48 -19.05 -2.59
C LEU A 131 -19.96 -18.68 -2.81
N GLY A 132 -20.36 -18.38 -4.06
CA GLY A 132 -21.75 -18.08 -4.41
C GLY A 132 -22.31 -16.81 -3.78
N GLN A 133 -21.45 -15.91 -3.28
CA GLN A 133 -21.83 -14.65 -2.64
C GLN A 133 -21.64 -13.46 -3.58
N PRO A 134 -22.40 -12.36 -3.40
CA PRO A 134 -22.21 -11.16 -4.20
C PRO A 134 -20.80 -10.60 -4.09
N PHE A 135 -20.21 -10.22 -5.22
CA PHE A 135 -18.87 -9.63 -5.24
C PHE A 135 -18.75 -8.54 -6.31
N LEU A 136 -17.86 -7.59 -6.05
CA LEU A 136 -17.35 -6.64 -7.03
C LEU A 136 -15.86 -6.86 -7.18
N TRP A 137 -15.42 -7.29 -8.36
CA TRP A 137 -14.02 -7.56 -8.65
C TRP A 137 -13.49 -6.58 -9.69
N VAL A 138 -12.45 -5.83 -9.31
CA VAL A 138 -11.74 -4.93 -10.22
C VAL A 138 -10.60 -5.70 -10.90
N VAL A 139 -10.63 -5.82 -12.23
CA VAL A 139 -9.61 -6.47 -13.05
C VAL A 139 -9.14 -5.50 -14.13
N GLN A 140 -7.86 -5.11 -14.09
CA GLN A 140 -7.29 -4.20 -15.10
C GLN A 140 -6.72 -5.01 -16.26
N PHE A 141 -7.36 -4.93 -17.44
CA PHE A 141 -6.96 -5.68 -18.63
C PHE A 141 -5.84 -5.00 -19.45
N LEU A 142 -5.56 -3.70 -19.21
CA LEU A 142 -4.73 -2.88 -20.10
C LEU A 142 -3.34 -2.49 -19.55
N ARG A 143 -3.05 -2.75 -18.25
CA ARG A 143 -1.78 -2.31 -17.62
C ARG A 143 -0.73 -3.40 -17.45
N MET A 144 -1.14 -4.65 -17.51
CA MET A 144 -0.24 -5.80 -17.59
C MET A 144 -0.46 -6.35 -18.99
N GLU A 145 0.58 -6.63 -19.76
CA GLU A 145 0.50 -7.30 -21.07
C GLU A 145 -0.03 -8.76 -20.97
N CYS A 146 -0.79 -9.06 -19.90
CA CYS A 146 -1.46 -10.31 -19.60
C CYS A 146 -2.97 -10.12 -19.82
N LEU A 147 -3.48 -10.64 -20.93
CA LEU A 147 -4.92 -10.87 -21.09
C LEU A 147 -5.31 -12.00 -20.13
N TRP A 148 -5.85 -11.64 -18.96
CA TRP A 148 -6.41 -12.64 -18.05
C TRP A 148 -7.54 -13.39 -18.76
N ASN A 149 -7.36 -14.69 -18.95
CA ASN A 149 -8.37 -15.52 -19.57
C ASN A 149 -9.29 -16.07 -18.48
N PHE A 150 -10.55 -15.63 -18.46
CA PHE A 150 -11.57 -16.30 -17.67
C PHE A 150 -11.82 -17.70 -18.24
N SER A 151 -12.01 -18.68 -17.37
CA SER A 151 -12.46 -20.02 -17.81
C SER A 151 -13.80 -19.92 -18.54
N ASP A 152 -13.98 -20.76 -19.56
CA ASP A 152 -15.20 -20.77 -20.37
C ASP A 152 -16.48 -20.77 -19.51
N GLY A 153 -17.39 -19.84 -19.84
CA GLY A 153 -18.67 -19.69 -19.17
C GLY A 153 -18.64 -19.06 -17.76
N PHE A 154 -17.48 -18.71 -17.20
CA PHE A 154 -17.38 -18.12 -15.86
C PHE A 154 -18.27 -16.88 -15.70
N LEU A 155 -18.15 -15.92 -16.63
CA LEU A 155 -18.94 -14.69 -16.61
C LEU A 155 -20.46 -14.96 -16.62
N ASN A 156 -20.90 -16.00 -17.33
CA ASN A 156 -22.30 -16.41 -17.36
C ASN A 156 -22.75 -17.03 -16.03
N ARG A 157 -21.88 -17.84 -15.39
CA ARG A 157 -22.18 -18.49 -14.11
C ARG A 157 -22.30 -17.48 -12.96
N VAL A 158 -21.41 -16.50 -12.89
CA VAL A 158 -21.40 -15.50 -11.82
C VAL A 158 -22.28 -14.28 -12.11
N GLY A 159 -22.72 -14.07 -13.36
CA GLY A 159 -23.34 -12.80 -13.80
C GLY A 159 -24.63 -12.38 -13.07
N LYS A 160 -25.24 -13.28 -12.28
CA LYS A 160 -26.42 -12.97 -11.46
C LYS A 160 -26.07 -12.31 -10.11
N TYR A 161 -24.84 -12.43 -9.63
CA TYR A 161 -24.43 -11.97 -8.29
C TYR A 161 -23.04 -11.31 -8.26
N GLY A 162 -22.18 -11.59 -9.24
CA GLY A 162 -20.87 -11.01 -9.39
C GLY A 162 -20.84 -9.88 -10.43
N LYS A 163 -20.08 -8.83 -10.15
CA LYS A 163 -19.75 -7.78 -11.11
C LYS A 163 -18.25 -7.67 -11.28
N ILE A 164 -17.79 -7.70 -12.53
CA ILE A 164 -16.38 -7.48 -12.88
C ILE A 164 -16.28 -6.17 -13.65
N VAL A 165 -15.34 -5.32 -13.26
CA VAL A 165 -15.13 -3.99 -13.83
C VAL A 165 -13.64 -3.68 -13.93
N GLU A 166 -13.26 -2.73 -14.78
CA GLU A 166 -11.86 -2.26 -14.86
C GLU A 166 -11.51 -1.26 -13.77
N TRP A 167 -12.53 -0.56 -13.26
CA TRP A 167 -12.37 0.47 -12.24
C TRP A 167 -13.63 0.58 -11.39
N ALA A 168 -13.45 0.88 -10.11
CA ALA A 168 -14.53 1.14 -9.17
C ALA A 168 -14.19 2.35 -8.28
N PRO A 169 -15.18 3.14 -7.85
CA PRO A 169 -14.98 4.22 -6.88
C PRO A 169 -14.77 3.61 -5.49
N GLN A 170 -13.56 3.08 -5.24
CA GLN A 170 -13.25 2.21 -4.09
C GLN A 170 -13.76 2.76 -2.75
N GLU A 171 -13.62 4.06 -2.51
CA GLU A 171 -14.09 4.67 -1.26
C GLU A 171 -15.61 4.59 -1.10
N LYS A 172 -16.38 4.84 -2.17
CA LYS A 172 -17.85 4.70 -2.17
C LYS A 172 -18.27 3.25 -2.00
N VAL A 173 -17.52 2.31 -2.60
CA VAL A 173 -17.76 0.86 -2.45
C VAL A 173 -17.53 0.44 -1.00
N LEU A 174 -16.38 0.79 -0.42
CA LEU A 174 -16.05 0.44 0.96
C LEU A 174 -16.98 1.11 1.99
N ALA A 175 -17.48 2.31 1.70
CA ALA A 175 -18.46 2.99 2.54
C ALA A 175 -19.88 2.39 2.45
N HIS A 176 -20.16 1.56 1.45
CA HIS A 176 -21.50 1.04 1.21
C HIS A 176 -21.88 -0.02 2.27
N PRO A 177 -23.09 0.04 2.87
CA PRO A 177 -23.50 -0.91 3.92
C PRO A 177 -23.50 -2.38 3.50
N SER A 178 -23.63 -2.68 2.21
CA SER A 178 -23.57 -4.06 1.68
C SER A 178 -22.15 -4.63 1.57
N THR A 179 -21.11 -3.84 1.83
CA THR A 179 -19.73 -4.33 1.78
C THR A 179 -19.39 -5.08 3.06
N ALA A 180 -19.34 -6.41 2.95
CA ALA A 180 -19.07 -7.30 4.09
C ALA A 180 -17.58 -7.44 4.41
N CYS A 181 -16.71 -7.43 3.40
CA CYS A 181 -15.26 -7.51 3.56
C CYS A 181 -14.54 -6.94 2.34
N PHE A 182 -13.24 -6.73 2.46
CA PHE A 182 -12.39 -6.21 1.41
C PHE A 182 -11.21 -7.15 1.12
N PHE A 183 -11.26 -7.78 -0.05
CA PHE A 183 -10.12 -8.53 -0.59
C PHE A 183 -9.06 -7.54 -1.11
N THR A 184 -7.85 -7.58 -0.56
CA THR A 184 -6.81 -6.58 -0.85
C THR A 184 -5.41 -7.17 -0.91
N HIS A 185 -4.55 -6.56 -1.73
CA HIS A 185 -3.10 -6.78 -1.69
C HIS A 185 -2.40 -6.04 -0.55
N CYS A 186 -3.15 -5.37 0.34
CA CYS A 186 -2.61 -4.67 1.51
C CYS A 186 -1.77 -3.42 1.20
N GLY A 187 -1.94 -2.79 0.02
CA GLY A 187 -1.34 -1.48 -0.25
C GLY A 187 -1.85 -0.42 0.74
N TRP A 188 -0.95 0.42 1.23
CA TRP A 188 -1.21 1.31 2.37
C TRP A 188 -2.44 2.20 2.20
N ASN A 189 -2.63 2.82 1.04
CA ASN A 189 -3.79 3.68 0.77
C ASN A 189 -5.12 2.91 0.87
N SER A 190 -5.16 1.69 0.34
CA SER A 190 -6.36 0.84 0.41
C SER A 190 -6.61 0.34 1.84
N THR A 191 -5.55 0.01 2.57
CA THR A 191 -5.61 -0.33 4.00
C THR A 191 -6.21 0.83 4.81
N MET A 192 -5.70 2.05 4.64
CA MET A 192 -6.21 3.22 5.35
C MET A 192 -7.68 3.51 5.02
N LYS A 193 -8.10 3.36 3.76
CA LYS A 193 -9.52 3.51 3.37
C LYS A 193 -10.40 2.46 4.03
N GLY A 194 -10.00 1.19 4.00
CA GLY A 194 -10.76 0.10 4.63
C GLY A 194 -10.91 0.28 6.14
N LEU A 195 -9.85 0.71 6.82
CA LEU A 195 -9.88 1.02 8.27
C LEU A 195 -10.85 2.16 8.57
N ASN A 196 -10.81 3.25 7.79
CA ASN A 196 -11.72 4.39 7.95
C ASN A 196 -13.19 4.00 7.69
N MET A 197 -13.44 2.95 6.91
CA MET A 197 -14.79 2.43 6.68
C MET A 197 -15.19 1.32 7.66
N GLY A 198 -14.24 0.78 8.43
CA GLY A 198 -14.46 -0.32 9.37
C GLY A 198 -14.76 -1.65 8.68
N VAL A 199 -14.16 -1.87 7.50
CA VAL A 199 -14.39 -3.06 6.69
C VAL A 199 -13.31 -4.11 6.99
N PRO A 200 -13.68 -5.36 7.33
CA PRO A 200 -12.75 -6.47 7.50
C PRO A 200 -11.93 -6.78 6.24
N PHE A 201 -10.69 -7.23 6.40
CA PHE A 201 -9.78 -7.47 5.28
C PHE A 201 -9.51 -8.96 5.02
N LEU A 202 -9.51 -9.35 3.76
CA LEU A 202 -8.84 -10.57 3.31
C LEU A 202 -7.55 -10.17 2.60
N CYS A 203 -6.41 -10.54 3.18
CA CYS A 203 -5.09 -10.08 2.79
C CYS A 203 -4.41 -11.07 1.85
N TRP A 204 -4.02 -10.58 0.67
CA TRP A 204 -3.22 -11.30 -0.32
C TRP A 204 -2.10 -10.43 -0.91
N PRO A 205 -1.04 -10.17 -0.15
CA PRO A 205 0.06 -9.31 -0.58
C PRO A 205 0.81 -9.90 -1.78
N TYR A 206 1.34 -9.01 -2.62
CA TYR A 206 2.15 -9.35 -3.80
C TYR A 206 3.62 -8.97 -3.64
N CYS A 207 3.93 -7.82 -3.04
CA CYS A 207 5.32 -7.37 -2.93
C CYS A 207 5.55 -6.36 -1.80
N ALA A 208 6.81 -6.28 -1.36
CA ALA A 208 7.34 -5.18 -0.55
C ALA A 208 6.53 -4.90 0.74
N ASP A 209 6.13 -3.65 0.96
CA ASP A 209 5.46 -3.19 2.18
C ASP A 209 4.12 -3.88 2.44
N GLN A 210 3.54 -4.52 1.42
CA GLN A 210 2.24 -5.19 1.50
C GLN A 210 2.22 -6.33 2.49
N PHE A 211 3.31 -7.10 2.59
CA PHE A 211 3.39 -8.20 3.57
C PHE A 211 3.45 -7.69 5.00
N HIS A 212 4.18 -6.60 5.20
CA HIS A 212 4.21 -5.93 6.49
C HIS A 212 2.85 -5.32 6.86
N ASN A 213 2.17 -4.71 5.88
CA ASN A 213 0.81 -4.21 6.06
C ASN A 213 -0.17 -5.37 6.37
N ARG A 214 -0.01 -6.54 5.76
CA ARG A 214 -0.76 -7.76 6.11
C ARG A 214 -0.55 -8.14 7.57
N SER A 215 0.69 -8.11 8.07
CA SER A 215 0.98 -8.43 9.49
C SER A 215 0.31 -7.44 10.45
N TYR A 216 0.34 -6.13 10.14
CA TYR A 216 -0.46 -5.17 10.91
C TYR A 216 -1.95 -5.51 10.91
N ILE A 217 -2.52 -5.80 9.74
CA ILE A 217 -3.95 -6.11 9.59
C ILE A 217 -4.33 -7.38 10.37
N CYS A 218 -3.55 -8.45 10.23
CA CYS A 218 -3.90 -9.78 10.73
C CYS A 218 -3.50 -10.00 12.19
N GLU A 219 -2.33 -9.51 12.59
CA GLU A 219 -1.70 -9.88 13.87
C GLU A 219 -1.83 -8.75 14.90
N THR A 220 -1.52 -7.52 14.50
CA THR A 220 -1.53 -6.36 15.40
C THR A 220 -2.94 -5.83 15.63
N TRP A 221 -3.64 -5.50 14.56
CA TRP A 221 -4.98 -4.90 14.60
C TRP A 221 -6.08 -5.94 14.66
N LYS A 222 -5.82 -7.15 14.17
CA LYS A 222 -6.77 -8.27 14.15
C LYS A 222 -8.09 -7.87 13.49
N VAL A 223 -7.99 -7.20 12.34
CA VAL A 223 -9.10 -6.71 11.51
C VAL A 223 -9.21 -7.45 10.18
N GLY A 224 -8.46 -8.53 10.01
CA GLY A 224 -8.48 -9.32 8.80
C GLY A 224 -7.81 -10.67 8.94
N LEU A 225 -7.85 -11.42 7.84
CA LEU A 225 -7.20 -12.71 7.71
C LEU A 225 -6.24 -12.70 6.52
N GLY A 226 -5.10 -13.36 6.67
CA GLY A 226 -4.19 -13.64 5.57
C GLY A 226 -4.54 -14.94 4.86
N LEU A 227 -4.45 -14.93 3.53
CA LEU A 227 -4.40 -16.13 2.71
C LEU A 227 -3.04 -16.80 2.84
N ILE A 228 -3.03 -18.12 2.79
CA ILE A 228 -1.82 -18.95 2.90
C ILE A 228 -1.74 -19.86 1.67
N PRO A 229 -0.64 -19.81 0.89
CA PRO A 229 -0.45 -20.71 -0.23
C PRO A 229 -0.20 -22.15 0.24
N ASP A 230 -0.47 -23.12 -0.62
CA ASP A 230 -0.06 -24.51 -0.43
C ASP A 230 1.45 -24.71 -0.69
N ASP A 231 1.92 -25.96 -0.59
CA ASP A 231 3.33 -26.33 -0.79
C ASP A 231 3.86 -25.99 -2.20
N ASN A 232 2.97 -25.77 -3.18
CA ASN A 232 3.33 -25.36 -4.53
C ASN A 232 3.33 -23.83 -4.70
N GLY A 233 3.11 -23.07 -3.62
CA GLY A 233 3.01 -21.61 -3.66
C GLY A 233 1.66 -21.10 -4.18
N ILE A 234 0.65 -21.96 -4.32
CA ILE A 234 -0.67 -21.59 -4.86
C ILE A 234 -1.68 -21.38 -3.73
N VAL A 235 -2.33 -20.22 -3.72
CA VAL A 235 -3.51 -20.02 -2.87
C VAL A 235 -4.71 -20.65 -3.57
N ASN A 236 -5.13 -21.82 -3.11
CA ASN A 236 -6.22 -22.53 -3.75
C ASN A 236 -7.61 -21.91 -3.41
N ARG A 237 -8.60 -22.22 -4.25
CA ARG A 237 -9.99 -21.78 -4.12
C ARG A 237 -10.64 -22.13 -2.77
N HIS A 238 -10.25 -23.25 -2.15
CA HIS A 238 -10.82 -23.69 -0.88
C HIS A 238 -10.34 -22.80 0.27
N GLU A 239 -9.06 -22.42 0.27
CA GLU A 239 -8.50 -21.44 1.19
C GLU A 239 -9.21 -20.09 1.04
N ILE A 240 -9.37 -19.60 -0.20
CA ILE A 240 -10.11 -18.35 -0.48
C ILE A 240 -11.53 -18.41 0.06
N LYS A 241 -12.29 -19.45 -0.30
CA LYS A 241 -13.67 -19.64 0.14
C LYS A 241 -13.77 -19.71 1.66
N THR A 242 -12.97 -20.56 2.30
CA THR A 242 -13.00 -20.80 3.74
C THR A 242 -12.66 -19.54 4.53
N LYS A 243 -11.66 -18.78 4.08
CA LYS A 243 -11.27 -17.52 4.73
C LYS A 243 -12.33 -16.44 4.55
N LEU A 244 -12.95 -16.33 3.38
CA LEU A 244 -14.06 -15.39 3.15
C LEU A 244 -15.28 -15.74 4.02
N GLU A 245 -15.67 -17.01 4.07
CA GLU A 245 -16.76 -17.48 4.92
C GLU A 245 -16.46 -17.18 6.39
N LYS A 246 -15.24 -17.48 6.87
CA LYS A 246 -14.84 -17.15 8.23
C LYS A 246 -14.87 -15.64 8.50
N LEU A 247 -14.26 -14.85 7.62
CA LEU A 247 -14.07 -13.41 7.80
C LEU A 247 -15.39 -12.65 7.96
N VAL A 248 -16.40 -13.01 7.15
CA VAL A 248 -17.70 -12.33 7.15
C VAL A 248 -18.47 -12.55 8.46
N TYR A 249 -18.24 -13.66 9.16
CA TYR A 249 -18.96 -14.01 10.40
C TYR A 249 -18.12 -13.91 11.68
N ASP A 250 -16.85 -13.50 11.57
CA ASP A 250 -15.96 -13.35 12.72
C ASP A 250 -16.28 -12.06 13.51
N LYS A 251 -16.96 -12.22 14.65
CA LYS A 251 -17.43 -11.10 15.49
C LYS A 251 -16.28 -10.29 16.09
N ASP A 252 -15.15 -10.92 16.38
CA ASP A 252 -14.00 -10.24 16.97
C ASP A 252 -13.34 -9.34 15.93
N ILE A 253 -13.16 -9.84 14.70
CA ILE A 253 -12.65 -9.05 13.58
C ILE A 253 -13.59 -7.87 13.27
N GLN A 254 -14.90 -8.09 13.28
CA GLN A 254 -15.88 -7.02 13.07
C GLN A 254 -15.80 -5.95 14.17
N ALA A 255 -15.75 -6.36 15.44
CA ALA A 255 -15.62 -5.45 16.57
C ALA A 255 -14.32 -4.63 16.52
N ASN A 256 -13.20 -5.28 16.19
CA ASN A 256 -11.91 -4.60 16.03
C ASN A 256 -11.94 -3.60 14.87
N SER A 257 -12.55 -3.96 13.74
CA SER A 257 -12.69 -3.08 12.57
C SER A 257 -13.48 -1.82 12.91
N LEU A 258 -14.59 -1.96 13.63
CA LEU A 258 -15.41 -0.83 14.09
C LEU A 258 -14.68 0.03 15.12
N LYS A 259 -13.93 -0.59 16.04
CA LYS A 259 -13.10 0.13 17.01
C LYS A 259 -12.04 0.98 16.31
N LEU A 260 -11.31 0.43 15.34
CA LEU A 260 -10.29 1.19 14.60
C LEU A 260 -10.90 2.28 13.73
N LYS A 261 -12.07 2.05 13.13
CA LYS A 261 -12.84 3.10 12.44
C LYS A 261 -13.11 4.29 13.35
N GLU A 262 -13.59 4.04 14.56
CA GLU A 262 -13.89 5.11 15.52
C GLU A 262 -12.61 5.82 15.99
N MET A 263 -11.52 5.10 16.21
CA MET A 263 -10.22 5.69 16.54
C MET A 263 -9.69 6.58 15.40
N ALA A 264 -9.79 6.13 14.15
CA ALA A 264 -9.38 6.90 12.98
C ALA A 264 -10.24 8.16 12.79
N ARG A 265 -11.55 8.06 13.00
CA ARG A 265 -12.45 9.21 12.98
C ARG A 265 -12.11 10.22 14.08
N LYS A 266 -11.87 9.76 15.31
CA LYS A 266 -11.49 10.64 16.43
C LYS A 266 -10.16 11.34 16.21
N SER A 267 -9.16 10.68 15.61
CA SER A 267 -7.85 11.29 15.38
C SER A 267 -7.87 12.38 14.31
N THR A 268 -8.75 12.26 13.32
CA THR A 268 -8.90 13.18 12.18
C THR A 268 -9.92 14.29 12.38
N SER A 269 -10.87 14.11 13.32
CA SER A 269 -11.83 15.14 13.70
C SER A 269 -11.16 16.33 14.40
N GLU A 270 -11.84 17.48 14.43
CA GLU A 270 -11.36 18.68 15.11
C GLU A 270 -10.94 18.38 16.57
N GLY A 271 -9.76 18.87 16.96
CA GLY A 271 -9.16 18.58 18.27
C GLY A 271 -8.48 17.21 18.40
N GLY A 272 -8.62 16.32 17.40
CA GLY A 272 -7.94 15.03 17.30
C GLY A 272 -6.43 15.14 17.09
N SER A 273 -5.70 14.04 17.29
CA SER A 273 -4.23 14.02 17.22
C SER A 273 -3.70 14.30 15.81
N SER A 274 -4.24 13.65 14.78
CA SER A 274 -3.85 13.86 13.39
C SER A 274 -4.26 15.25 12.91
N PHE A 275 -5.43 15.74 13.33
CA PHE A 275 -5.87 17.12 13.07
C PHE A 275 -4.86 18.13 13.63
N LYS A 276 -4.48 18.00 14.90
CA LYS A 276 -3.48 18.87 15.55
C LYS A 276 -2.11 18.81 14.85
N ASN A 277 -1.67 17.62 14.45
CA ASN A 277 -0.42 17.48 13.69
C ASN A 277 -0.49 18.17 12.33
N PHE A 278 -1.63 18.08 11.64
CA PHE A 278 -1.84 18.77 10.37
C PHE A 278 -1.84 20.29 10.54
N ILE A 279 -2.56 20.84 11.53
CA ILE A 279 -2.54 22.28 11.83
C ILE A 279 -1.12 22.74 12.16
N ARG A 280 -0.39 22.01 13.02
CA ARG A 280 1.00 22.32 13.33
C ARG A 280 1.90 22.29 12.08
N PHE A 281 1.66 21.36 11.15
CA PHE A 281 2.39 21.30 9.89
C PHE A 281 2.12 22.55 9.03
N VAL A 282 0.84 22.93 8.86
CA VAL A 282 0.42 24.14 8.13
C VAL A 282 1.06 25.40 8.74
N GLU A 283 1.01 25.54 10.06
CA GLU A 283 1.67 26.65 10.78
C GLU A 283 3.19 26.69 10.55
N GLN A 284 3.85 25.53 10.49
CA GLN A 284 5.30 25.45 10.24
C GLN A 284 5.70 25.80 8.80
N ILE A 285 4.80 25.62 7.85
CA ILE A 285 5.05 25.95 6.44
C ILE A 285 4.49 27.32 6.03
N ASN A 286 4.03 28.11 7.02
CA ASN A 286 3.51 29.47 6.85
C ASN A 286 2.42 29.58 5.75
N LEU A 287 1.53 28.59 5.69
CA LEU A 287 0.30 28.64 4.88
C LEU A 287 -0.87 29.21 5.69
#